data_AF-D7MPX8-F1
#
_entry.id   AF-D7MPX8-F1
#
_cell.length_a   1.000
_cell.length_b   1.000
_cell.length_c   1.000
_cell.angle_alpha   90.00
_cell.angle_beta   90.00
_cell.angle_gamma   90.00
#
_symmetry.space_group_name_H-M   'P 1'
#
loop_
_entity.id
_entity.type
_entity.pdbx_description
1 polymer ?
#
loop_
_entity_poly.entity_id
_entity_poly.type
_entity_poly.pdbx_seq_one_letter_code
_entity_poly.pdbx_strand_id
1 'polypeptide(L)'
;MKRYLENSKYLPKLSNEIPNQRNSTYKDRFTSLHNLVLVKFQNETIIIPNDSTWFGFYPDGQVEPVLPANKTALYTEDWIGLKTLDAAGKVKFVSVPGGHLEMADHDVLKYIVPYLQNQS
;
A
#
# COMPACT_ATOMS: atom_id res chain seq x y z
N MET A 1 13.03 -9.33 11.69
CA MET A 1 13.40 -8.06 11.04
C MET A 1 14.84 -8.02 10.50
N LYS A 2 15.88 -8.22 11.33
CA LYS A 2 17.30 -8.12 10.91
C LYS A 2 17.66 -8.85 9.61
N ARG A 3 17.34 -10.15 9.50
CA ARG A 3 17.62 -10.94 8.29
C ARG A 3 16.91 -10.40 7.05
N TYR A 4 15.68 -9.90 7.20
CA TYR A 4 14.93 -9.29 6.09
C TYR A 4 15.60 -8.00 5.61
N LEU A 5 15.96 -7.09 6.52
CA LEU A 5 16.64 -5.83 6.18
C LEU A 5 18.03 -6.06 5.55
N GLU A 6 18.75 -7.10 5.97
CA GLU A 6 20.09 -7.41 5.45
C GLU A 6 20.07 -8.09 4.07
N ASN A 7 19.05 -8.91 3.78
CA ASN A 7 19.05 -9.79 2.60
C ASN A 7 18.04 -9.37 1.52
N SER A 8 16.97 -8.67 1.88
CA SER A 8 16.00 -8.17 0.90
C SER A 8 16.53 -6.91 0.25
N LYS A 9 16.88 -7.03 -1.04
CA LYS A 9 17.53 -5.95 -1.80
C LYS A 9 16.56 -4.87 -2.29
N TYR A 10 15.26 -5.14 -2.23
CA TYR A 10 14.25 -4.30 -2.87
C TYR A 10 13.30 -3.65 -1.84
N LEU A 11 12.48 -4.45 -1.16
CA LEU A 11 11.40 -3.92 -0.31
C LEU A 11 11.90 -2.99 0.81
N PRO A 12 12.92 -3.33 1.64
CA PRO A 12 13.40 -2.43 2.69
C PRO A 12 13.88 -1.07 2.16
N LYS A 13 14.47 -1.07 0.95
CA LYS A 13 14.96 0.15 0.31
C LYS A 13 13.82 0.99 -0.26
N LEU A 14 12.88 0.36 -0.96
CA LEU A 14 11.72 1.05 -1.54
C LEU A 14 10.80 1.63 -0.45
N SER A 15 10.56 0.85 0.60
CA SER A 15 9.69 1.19 1.71
C SER A 15 10.33 2.09 2.77
N ASN A 16 11.57 2.56 2.56
CA ASN A 16 12.32 3.41 3.49
C ASN A 16 12.44 2.82 4.92
N GLU A 17 12.59 1.49 5.00
CA GLU A 17 12.64 0.77 6.29
C GLU A 17 14.03 0.84 6.94
N ILE A 18 15.08 1.11 6.16
CA ILE A 18 16.47 1.17 6.65
C ILE A 18 16.73 2.56 7.27
N PRO A 19 16.87 2.70 8.61
CA PRO A 19 16.81 4.01 9.27
C PRO A 19 17.83 5.03 8.76
N ASN A 20 19.05 4.60 8.46
CA ASN A 20 20.15 5.48 8.02
C ASN A 20 20.27 5.61 6.50
N GLN A 21 19.32 5.05 5.73
CA GLN A 21 19.33 5.07 4.26
C GLN A 21 17.98 5.54 3.67
N ARG A 22 17.12 6.14 4.50
CA ARG A 22 15.83 6.68 4.05
C ARG A 22 16.04 7.75 2.99
N ASN A 23 15.31 7.62 1.88
CA ASN A 23 15.43 8.51 0.73
C ASN A 23 14.20 9.42 0.63
N SER A 24 14.38 10.72 0.87
CA SER A 24 13.30 11.71 0.78
C SER A 24 12.73 11.82 -0.63
N THR A 25 13.54 11.62 -1.67
CA THR A 25 13.07 11.67 -3.08
C THR A 25 11.99 10.62 -3.35
N TYR A 26 12.03 9.46 -2.68
CA TYR A 26 10.99 8.44 -2.84
C TYR A 26 9.66 8.93 -2.28
N LYS A 27 9.69 9.56 -1.10
CA LYS A 27 8.53 10.18 -0.48
C LYS A 27 7.99 11.34 -1.33
N ASP A 28 8.84 12.23 -1.79
CA ASP A 28 8.44 13.39 -2.61
C ASP A 28 7.76 12.93 -3.90
N ARG A 29 8.31 11.91 -4.56
CA ARG A 29 7.71 11.35 -5.78
C ARG A 29 6.42 10.61 -5.50
N PHE A 30 6.36 9.78 -4.47
CA PHE A 30 5.14 9.06 -4.13
C PHE A 30 4.01 10.03 -3.77
N THR A 31 4.29 11.08 -3.00
CA THR A 31 3.30 12.11 -2.63
C THR A 31 2.85 12.99 -3.78
N SER A 32 3.61 13.03 -4.88
CA SER A 32 3.23 13.75 -6.11
C SER A 32 2.09 13.06 -6.90
N LEU A 33 1.74 11.82 -6.56
CA LEU A 33 0.60 11.13 -7.18
C LEU A 33 -0.67 11.98 -7.07
N HIS A 34 -1.49 11.97 -8.12
CA HIS A 34 -2.82 12.59 -8.09
C HIS A 34 -3.82 11.72 -7.35
N ASN A 35 -3.77 10.41 -7.62
CA ASN A 35 -4.61 9.40 -6.98
C ASN A 35 -3.80 8.12 -6.75
N LEU A 36 -4.04 7.44 -5.64
CA LEU A 36 -3.55 6.11 -5.32
C LEU A 36 -4.76 5.22 -5.02
N VAL A 37 -5.16 4.36 -5.96
CA VAL A 37 -6.27 3.42 -5.78
C VAL A 37 -5.71 2.06 -5.41
N LEU A 38 -6.05 1.58 -4.21
CA LEU A 38 -5.61 0.30 -3.68
C LEU A 38 -6.82 -0.65 -3.63
N VAL A 39 -6.80 -1.69 -4.45
CA VAL A 39 -7.92 -2.63 -4.59
C VAL A 39 -7.61 -3.93 -3.86
N LYS A 40 -8.41 -4.28 -2.85
CA LYS A 40 -8.31 -5.52 -2.06
C LYS A 40 -9.41 -6.49 -2.47
N PHE A 41 -9.05 -7.74 -2.75
CA PHE A 41 -9.99 -8.80 -3.12
C PHE A 41 -10.46 -9.56 -1.87
N GLN A 42 -11.76 -9.78 -1.74
CA GLN A 42 -12.34 -10.40 -0.53
C GLN A 42 -12.05 -11.89 -0.41
N ASN A 43 -11.93 -12.61 -1.54
CA ASN A 43 -11.64 -14.04 -1.60
C ASN A 43 -10.19 -14.30 -2.05
N GLU A 44 -9.27 -13.41 -1.66
CA GLU A 44 -7.84 -13.51 -1.94
C GLU A 44 -7.20 -14.73 -1.25
N THR A 45 -6.45 -15.53 -2.02
CA THR A 45 -5.75 -16.74 -1.53
C THR A 45 -4.26 -16.76 -1.88
N ILE A 46 -3.79 -15.81 -2.69
CA ILE A 46 -2.42 -15.68 -3.19
C ILE A 46 -1.63 -14.66 -2.35
N ILE A 47 -2.21 -13.49 -2.09
CA ILE A 47 -1.57 -12.45 -1.28
C ILE A 47 -1.78 -12.72 0.22
N ILE A 48 -0.69 -12.99 0.95
CA ILE A 48 -0.71 -13.27 2.39
C ILE A 48 0.25 -12.32 3.12
N PRO A 49 -0.24 -11.49 4.07
CA PRO A 49 -1.64 -11.25 4.40
C PRO A 49 -2.32 -10.43 3.30
N ASN A 50 -3.62 -10.63 3.10
CA ASN A 50 -4.42 -9.87 2.13
C ASN A 50 -4.32 -8.34 2.37
N ASP A 51 -4.13 -7.92 3.62
CA ASP A 51 -3.92 -6.52 4.02
C ASP A 51 -2.66 -5.88 3.46
N SER A 52 -1.68 -6.66 2.98
CA SER A 52 -0.50 -6.10 2.31
C SER A 52 -0.86 -5.31 1.05
N THR A 53 -1.98 -5.63 0.41
CA THR A 53 -2.56 -4.86 -0.70
C THR A 53 -2.91 -3.42 -0.31
N TRP A 54 -3.20 -3.20 0.97
CA TRP A 54 -3.50 -1.88 1.55
C TRP A 54 -2.36 -1.35 2.42
N PHE A 55 -1.14 -1.86 2.29
CA PHE A 55 0.02 -1.53 3.14
C PHE A 55 -0.14 -1.91 4.63
N GLY A 56 -1.09 -2.80 4.95
CA GLY A 56 -1.11 -3.50 6.24
C GLY A 56 -0.11 -4.66 6.26
N PHE A 57 0.37 -5.05 7.43
CA PHE A 57 1.26 -6.21 7.55
C PHE A 57 1.30 -6.75 8.98
N TYR A 58 2.00 -7.86 9.19
CA TYR A 58 2.22 -8.40 10.52
C TYR A 58 3.15 -7.52 11.36
N PRO A 59 2.98 -7.49 12.70
CA PRO A 59 3.95 -6.89 13.60
C PRO A 59 5.32 -7.59 13.50
N ASP A 60 6.38 -6.86 13.81
CA ASP A 60 7.74 -7.40 13.82
C ASP A 60 7.87 -8.65 14.69
N GLY A 61 8.27 -9.75 14.05
CA GLY A 61 8.50 -11.03 14.73
C GLY A 61 7.23 -11.83 15.05
N GLN A 62 6.07 -11.37 14.58
CA GLN A 62 4.79 -12.06 14.73
C GLN A 62 4.16 -12.32 13.35
N VAL A 63 3.18 -13.22 13.31
CA VAL A 63 2.39 -13.52 12.09
C VAL A 63 0.91 -13.27 12.30
N GLU A 64 0.51 -12.74 13.47
CA GLU A 64 -0.83 -12.28 13.83
C GLU A 64 -0.71 -11.37 15.07
N PRO A 65 -1.65 -10.44 15.33
CA PRO A 65 -2.72 -10.04 14.43
C PRO A 65 -2.19 -9.15 13.30
N VAL A 66 -2.81 -9.19 12.13
CA VAL A 66 -2.52 -8.25 11.03
C VAL A 66 -2.75 -6.79 11.47
N LEU A 67 -1.76 -5.92 11.26
CA LEU A 67 -1.88 -4.48 11.48
C LEU A 67 -2.43 -3.81 10.21
N PRO A 68 -3.48 -2.97 10.32
CA PRO A 68 -3.87 -2.10 9.23
C PRO A 68 -2.79 -1.03 8.99
N ALA A 69 -2.75 -0.49 7.78
CA ALA A 69 -1.72 0.48 7.36
C ALA A 69 -1.51 1.60 8.37
N ASN A 70 -2.59 2.19 8.88
CA ASN A 70 -2.56 3.32 9.81
C ASN A 70 -1.96 3.02 11.20
N LYS A 71 -1.66 1.74 11.50
CA LYS A 71 -0.96 1.30 12.71
C LYS A 71 0.50 0.90 12.44
N THR A 72 0.93 0.83 11.19
CA THR A 72 2.32 0.51 10.82
C THR A 72 3.24 1.72 11.01
N ALA A 73 4.52 1.48 11.31
CA ALA A 73 5.52 2.55 11.40
C ALA A 73 5.70 3.30 10.07
N LEU A 74 5.63 2.59 8.94
CA LEU A 74 5.66 3.15 7.59
C LEU A 74 4.63 4.27 7.40
N TYR A 75 3.42 4.10 7.94
CA TYR A 75 2.37 5.10 7.89
C TYR A 75 2.50 6.15 8.99
N THR A 76 2.66 5.75 10.26
CA THR A 76 2.60 6.68 11.40
C THR A 76 3.74 7.70 11.37
N GLU A 77 4.94 7.27 10.97
CA GLU A 77 6.12 8.10 10.74
C GLU A 77 6.24 8.61 9.28
N ASP A 78 5.30 8.21 8.41
CA ASP A 78 5.17 8.67 7.03
C ASP A 78 6.45 8.50 6.18
N TRP A 79 7.04 7.29 6.22
CA TRP A 79 8.33 6.97 5.60
C TRP A 79 8.35 7.14 4.09
N ILE A 80 7.25 6.80 3.43
CA ILE A 80 7.09 6.93 1.97
C ILE A 80 6.07 8.00 1.58
N GLY A 81 5.43 8.68 2.53
CA GLY A 81 4.40 9.68 2.23
C GLY A 81 2.97 9.15 2.11
N LEU A 82 2.73 7.89 2.49
CA LEU A 82 1.38 7.29 2.44
C LEU A 82 0.38 8.04 3.32
N LYS A 83 0.78 8.44 4.54
CA LYS A 83 -0.08 9.24 5.43
C LYS A 83 -0.32 10.63 4.86
N THR A 84 0.69 11.23 4.23
CA THR A 84 0.53 12.51 3.54
C THR A 84 -0.47 12.42 2.38
N LEU A 85 -0.38 11.39 1.54
CA LEU A 85 -1.34 11.17 0.45
C LEU A 85 -2.76 10.91 0.97
N ASP A 86 -2.88 10.11 2.02
CA ASP A 86 -4.18 9.73 2.60
C ASP A 86 -4.85 10.96 3.23
N ALA A 87 -4.12 11.74 4.01
CA ALA A 87 -4.60 13.00 4.58
C ALA A 87 -5.00 14.04 3.51
N ALA A 88 -4.37 14.00 2.33
CA ALA A 88 -4.75 14.82 1.17
C ALA A 88 -5.97 14.27 0.41
N GLY A 89 -6.57 13.16 0.84
CA GLY A 89 -7.73 12.53 0.22
C GLY A 89 -7.43 11.81 -1.10
N LYS A 90 -6.15 11.60 -1.42
CA LYS A 90 -5.68 11.03 -2.68
C LYS A 90 -5.64 9.50 -2.68
N VAL A 91 -5.70 8.87 -1.51
CA VAL A 91 -5.73 7.41 -1.40
C VAL A 91 -7.17 6.92 -1.39
N LYS A 92 -7.44 5.85 -2.15
CA LYS A 92 -8.74 5.18 -2.21
C LYS A 92 -8.55 3.72 -1.85
N PHE A 93 -9.10 3.32 -0.72
CA PHE A 93 -9.15 1.93 -0.27
C PHE A 93 -10.44 1.29 -0.80
N VAL A 94 -10.31 0.41 -1.78
CA VAL A 94 -11.44 -0.25 -2.46
C VAL A 94 -11.41 -1.74 -2.17
N SER A 95 -12.52 -2.31 -1.71
CA SER A 95 -12.67 -3.75 -1.47
C SER A 95 -13.73 -4.29 -2.41
N VAL A 96 -13.41 -5.34 -3.16
CA VAL A 96 -14.30 -5.95 -4.14
C VAL A 96 -14.43 -7.46 -3.92
N PRO A 97 -15.58 -8.07 -4.25
CA PRO A 97 -15.72 -9.53 -4.29
C PRO A 97 -14.78 -10.14 -5.34
N GLY A 98 -14.40 -11.40 -5.17
CA GLY A 98 -13.57 -12.15 -6.14
C GLY A 98 -12.24 -12.62 -5.58
N GLY A 99 -11.60 -13.55 -6.30
CA GLY A 99 -10.25 -14.02 -6.05
C GLY A 99 -9.17 -13.09 -6.58
N HIS A 100 -7.92 -13.56 -6.57
CA HIS A 100 -6.76 -12.77 -7.00
C HIS A 100 -6.93 -12.25 -8.43
N LEU A 101 -6.99 -10.91 -8.58
CA LEU A 101 -7.19 -10.21 -9.86
C LEU A 101 -8.55 -10.44 -10.53
N GLU A 102 -9.50 -11.07 -9.84
CA GLU A 102 -10.86 -11.27 -10.34
C GLU A 102 -11.73 -10.07 -9.98
N MET A 103 -11.72 -9.05 -10.85
CA MET A 103 -12.53 -7.84 -10.68
C MET A 103 -13.65 -7.82 -11.72
N ALA A 104 -14.90 -7.62 -11.29
CA ALA A 104 -16.03 -7.53 -12.20
C ALA A 104 -16.02 -6.22 -12.99
N ASP A 105 -16.53 -6.24 -14.23
CA ASP A 105 -16.56 -5.05 -15.10
C ASP A 105 -17.22 -3.83 -14.45
N HIS A 106 -18.33 -4.05 -13.71
CA HIS A 106 -19.03 -2.95 -13.03
C HIS A 106 -18.18 -2.35 -11.90
N ASP A 107 -17.33 -3.13 -11.23
CA ASP A 107 -16.40 -2.60 -10.24
C ASP A 107 -15.26 -1.83 -10.92
N VAL A 108 -14.76 -2.30 -12.08
CA VAL A 108 -13.76 -1.57 -12.87
C VAL A 108 -14.30 -0.21 -13.31
N LEU A 109 -15.52 -0.20 -13.87
CA LEU A 109 -16.23 1.03 -14.26
C LEU A 109 -16.44 1.98 -13.08
N LYS A 110 -16.69 1.45 -11.88
CA LYS A 110 -16.96 2.25 -10.69
C LYS A 110 -15.70 2.81 -10.04
N TYR A 111 -14.65 1.99 -9.89
CA TYR A 111 -13.51 2.32 -9.03
C TYR A 111 -12.24 2.69 -9.80
N ILE A 112 -12.12 2.30 -11.08
CA ILE A 112 -10.89 2.51 -11.86
C ILE A 112 -11.11 3.56 -12.95
N VAL A 113 -12.14 3.37 -13.79
CA VAL A 113 -12.39 4.23 -14.96
C VAL A 113 -12.47 5.73 -14.65
N PRO A 114 -13.06 6.21 -13.52
CA PRO A 114 -13.10 7.64 -13.22
C PRO A 114 -11.72 8.31 -13.11
N TYR A 115 -10.66 7.53 -12.85
CA TYR A 115 -9.29 8.04 -12.74
C TYR A 115 -8.48 7.94 -14.05
N LEU A 116 -9.04 7.29 -15.08
CA LEU A 116 -8.39 7.11 -16.39
C LEU A 116 -8.96 8.06 -17.45
N GLN A 117 -10.11 8.67 -17.18
CA GLN A 117 -10.67 9.71 -18.02
C GLN A 117 -9.79 10.97 -17.87
N ASN A 118 -9.34 11.55 -18.98
CA ASN A 118 -8.55 12.78 -18.96
C ASN A 118 -9.28 13.84 -18.14
N GLN A 119 -8.65 14.31 -17.07
CA GLN A 119 -9.05 15.57 -16.46
C GLN A 119 -8.64 16.67 -17.44
N SER A 120 -9.62 17.14 -18.21
CA SER A 120 -9.49 18.31 -19.09
C SER A 120 -9.36 19.57 -18.25
#